data_AF-A0A7K1S4E9-F1
#
_entry.id   AF-A0A7K1S4E9-F1
#
_cell.length_a   1.000
_cell.length_b   1.000
_cell.length_c   1.000
_cell.angle_alpha   90.00
_cell.angle_beta   90.00
_cell.angle_gamma   90.00
#
_symmetry.space_group_name_H-M   'P 1'
#
loop_
_entity.id
_entity.type
_entity.pdbx_description
1 polymer ?
#
loop_
_entity_poly.entity_id
_entity_poly.type
_entity_poly.pdbx_seq_one_letter_code
_entity_poly.pdbx_strand_id
1 'polypeptide(L)'
;MKWDDKNIAVWLDNFEDLIYPVSVYQELVIEGKDFNEKFSIMGAWKTGSLRVSVYGNAYIDQSGNHYEFTNRWKLDAPVGYDTWQYITNNQEFIRAQVPDQFTNENPTIVEELCNKSGFEFIWTMFVMHCFYPKVYPLYDQHVYRAYCSIMTDGEKVPRIAPNKWSEYSKYRDFFIEKLTITGANYWELDRALWAFGKSIKLKKNQSKRKLIGKPIETMNPISLQKTDNQHSGWYEDFTLGGKAKEFCWRLDSTRSLSIHRVFEGNNPNDKKITFEELTAIQDYVQKNGWTDLANSVTKLKDKTEKDGLGKFLYEELDWDTIDAQLASHLSAIFVSAGVWISNNKKRNIQVKVQINKWYETLEAFYLKNYEQ
;
A
#
# COMPACT_ATOMS: atom_id res chain seq x y z
N MET A 1 -1.87 8.07 -21.06
CA MET A 1 -2.16 9.03 -19.98
C MET A 1 -0.91 9.87 -19.84
N LYS A 2 -0.98 11.07 -20.42
CA LYS A 2 0.00 12.12 -20.25
C LYS A 2 -0.37 12.90 -18.99
N TRP A 3 0.59 13.60 -18.41
CA TRP A 3 0.30 14.59 -17.39
C TRP A 3 -0.49 15.75 -18.01
N ASP A 4 -1.46 16.26 -17.28
CA ASP A 4 -2.21 17.47 -17.63
C ASP A 4 -2.33 18.30 -16.35
N ASP A 5 -1.84 19.53 -16.39
CA ASP A 5 -1.83 20.45 -15.25
C ASP A 5 -3.26 20.73 -14.74
N LYS A 6 -4.29 20.54 -15.58
CA LYS A 6 -5.70 20.69 -15.20
C LYS A 6 -6.28 19.50 -14.44
N ASN A 7 -5.59 18.36 -14.43
CA ASN A 7 -6.10 17.09 -13.91
C ASN A 7 -5.35 16.61 -12.66
N ILE A 8 -4.88 17.52 -11.81
CA ILE A 8 -4.23 17.16 -10.53
C ILE A 8 -5.16 16.31 -9.66
N ALA A 9 -6.45 16.64 -9.59
CA ALA A 9 -7.43 15.91 -8.79
C ALA A 9 -7.46 14.41 -9.13
N VAL A 10 -7.43 14.06 -10.42
CA VAL A 10 -7.38 12.66 -10.87
C VAL A 10 -6.18 11.92 -10.29
N TRP A 11 -5.03 12.58 -10.12
CA TRP A 11 -3.85 11.96 -9.54
C TRP A 11 -3.88 11.90 -8.02
N LEU A 12 -4.55 12.85 -7.36
CA LEU A 12 -4.77 12.81 -5.92
C LEU A 12 -5.59 11.58 -5.52
N ASP A 13 -6.66 11.30 -6.26
CA ASP A 13 -7.55 10.14 -6.02
C ASP A 13 -6.81 8.79 -6.21
N ASN A 14 -5.69 8.81 -6.93
CA ASN A 14 -4.85 7.63 -7.17
C ASN A 14 -3.68 7.48 -6.18
N PHE A 15 -3.59 8.34 -5.16
CA PHE A 15 -2.59 8.19 -4.10
C PHE A 15 -2.98 7.04 -3.16
N GLU A 16 -1.99 6.29 -2.67
CA GLU A 16 -2.24 5.07 -1.88
C GLU A 16 -2.38 5.39 -0.39
N ASP A 17 -3.49 6.02 -0.02
CA ASP A 17 -3.77 6.47 1.35
C ASP A 17 -3.75 5.32 2.38
N LEU A 18 -4.08 4.09 1.97
CA LEU A 18 -4.02 2.90 2.82
C LEU A 18 -2.57 2.50 3.19
N ILE A 19 -1.61 2.74 2.30
CA ILE A 19 -0.19 2.40 2.53
C ILE A 19 0.53 3.56 3.20
N TYR A 20 0.14 4.78 2.85
CA TYR A 20 0.71 6.04 3.31
C TYR A 20 -0.39 6.91 3.92
N PRO A 21 -0.73 6.72 5.20
CA PRO A 21 -1.83 7.43 5.84
C PRO A 21 -1.67 8.95 5.70
N VAL A 22 -2.63 9.58 5.02
CA VAL A 22 -2.56 11.02 4.70
C VAL A 22 -2.72 11.87 5.96
N SER A 23 -3.58 11.47 6.90
CA SER A 23 -3.78 12.20 8.17
C SER A 23 -2.48 12.36 8.95
N VAL A 24 -1.67 11.30 9.06
CA VAL A 24 -0.36 11.33 9.72
C VAL A 24 0.60 12.31 9.04
N TYR A 25 0.67 12.27 7.70
CA TYR A 25 1.52 13.18 6.94
C TYR A 25 1.03 14.64 7.07
N GLN A 26 -0.28 14.86 7.01
CA GLN A 26 -0.87 16.17 7.15
C GLN A 26 -0.56 16.79 8.51
N GLU A 27 -0.78 16.06 9.61
CA GLU A 27 -0.50 16.59 10.94
C GLU A 27 0.98 16.85 11.18
N LEU A 28 1.84 15.88 10.87
CA LEU A 28 3.25 15.94 11.24
C LEU A 28 4.10 16.78 10.28
N VAL A 29 3.72 16.87 9.00
CA VAL A 29 4.49 17.58 7.96
C VAL A 29 3.82 18.88 7.53
N ILE A 30 2.52 18.86 7.22
CA ILE A 30 1.82 20.04 6.68
C ILE A 30 1.50 21.03 7.78
N GLU A 31 0.83 20.57 8.83
CA GLU A 31 0.44 21.38 9.99
C GLU A 31 1.63 21.63 10.92
N GLY A 32 2.68 20.81 10.81
CA GLY A 32 3.90 20.96 11.59
C GLY A 32 3.69 20.67 13.08
N LYS A 33 2.74 19.79 13.42
CA LYS A 33 2.48 19.35 14.79
C LYS A 33 3.79 18.87 15.44
N ASP A 34 4.10 19.44 16.59
CA ASP A 34 5.26 19.01 17.36
C ASP A 34 4.98 17.66 18.02
N PHE A 35 5.90 16.72 17.82
CA PHE A 35 5.79 15.37 18.34
C PHE A 35 7.20 14.81 18.50
N ASN A 36 7.54 14.40 19.72
CA ASN A 36 8.89 13.94 20.06
C ASN A 36 9.36 12.76 19.21
N GLU A 37 8.45 11.90 18.74
CA GLU A 37 8.76 10.76 17.88
C GLU A 37 8.46 11.01 16.39
N LYS A 38 8.34 12.29 15.97
CA LYS A 38 7.96 12.67 14.61
C LYS A 38 8.77 11.91 13.55
N PHE A 39 10.09 11.86 13.66
CA PHE A 39 10.92 11.21 12.65
C PHE A 39 10.87 9.68 12.68
N SER A 40 10.58 9.07 13.83
CA SER A 40 10.29 7.63 13.91
C SER A 40 8.99 7.31 13.16
N ILE A 41 7.94 8.12 13.35
CA ILE A 41 6.66 7.97 12.63
C ILE A 41 6.83 8.25 11.14
N MET A 42 7.49 9.34 10.76
CA MET A 42 7.66 9.71 9.36
C MET A 42 8.58 8.75 8.61
N GLY A 43 9.61 8.21 9.24
CA GLY A 43 10.44 7.14 8.65
C GLY A 43 9.64 5.86 8.42
N ALA A 44 8.80 5.46 9.39
CA ALA A 44 7.90 4.32 9.23
C ALA A 44 6.87 4.58 8.13
N TRP A 45 6.30 5.79 8.06
CA TRP A 45 5.41 6.23 6.99
C TRP A 45 6.10 6.11 5.62
N LYS A 46 7.30 6.67 5.47
CA LYS A 46 8.03 6.70 4.19
C LYS A 46 8.37 5.31 3.67
N THR A 47 8.60 4.36 4.57
CA THR A 47 8.99 2.99 4.23
C THR A 47 7.78 2.06 4.07
N GLY A 48 6.57 2.58 4.27
CA GLY A 48 5.34 1.79 4.29
C GLY A 48 5.33 0.79 5.44
N SER A 49 5.90 1.18 6.59
CA SER A 49 6.00 0.39 7.81
C SER A 49 5.09 0.90 8.94
N LEU A 50 4.27 1.92 8.68
CA LEU A 50 3.24 2.42 9.59
C LEU A 50 1.85 2.02 9.06
N ARG A 51 0.98 1.47 9.90
CA ARG A 51 -0.37 1.03 9.52
C ARG A 51 -1.41 1.48 10.54
N VAL A 52 -2.62 1.73 10.06
CA VAL A 52 -3.79 1.88 10.93
C VAL A 52 -3.98 0.57 11.70
N SER A 53 -4.22 0.66 13.00
CA SER A 53 -4.43 -0.49 13.88
C SER A 53 -5.34 -0.10 15.02
N VAL A 54 -6.34 -0.93 15.33
CA VAL A 54 -7.34 -0.66 16.37
C VAL A 54 -6.70 -0.45 17.75
N TYR A 55 -5.58 -1.12 18.02
CA TYR A 55 -4.88 -1.07 19.30
C TYR A 55 -3.47 -0.47 19.17
N GLY A 56 -3.17 0.14 18.02
CA GLY A 56 -1.88 0.75 17.77
C GLY A 56 -1.60 1.89 18.74
N ASN A 57 -0.37 1.96 19.23
CA ASN A 57 0.06 2.99 20.17
C ASN A 57 1.30 3.76 19.70
N ALA A 58 1.74 3.56 18.46
CA ALA A 58 2.87 4.30 17.91
C ALA A 58 2.49 5.77 17.64
N TYR A 59 1.29 6.00 17.11
CA TYR A 59 0.76 7.34 16.89
C TYR A 59 -0.77 7.33 16.96
N ILE A 60 -1.36 8.41 17.44
CA ILE A 60 -2.81 8.65 17.41
C ILE A 60 -3.02 9.99 16.71
N ASP A 61 -3.75 9.96 15.60
CA ASP A 61 -4.07 11.18 14.85
C ASP A 61 -5.20 11.99 15.55
N GLN A 62 -5.45 13.22 15.11
CA GLN A 62 -6.48 14.10 15.66
C GLN A 62 -7.90 13.54 15.51
N SER A 63 -8.10 12.61 14.57
CA SER A 63 -9.38 11.91 14.38
C SER A 63 -9.53 10.68 15.29
N GLY A 64 -8.52 10.39 16.13
CA GLY A 64 -8.51 9.23 17.01
C GLY A 64 -8.15 7.92 16.30
N ASN A 65 -7.64 7.95 15.06
CA ASN A 65 -7.13 6.74 14.44
C ASN A 65 -5.80 6.36 15.10
N HIS A 66 -5.70 5.09 15.45
CA HIS A 66 -4.54 4.49 16.06
C HIS A 66 -3.62 3.89 14.99
N TYR A 67 -2.31 4.04 15.19
CA TYR A 67 -1.28 3.54 14.27
C TYR A 67 -0.27 2.67 14.99
N GLU A 68 0.23 1.65 14.30
CA GLU A 68 1.30 0.79 14.78
C GLU A 68 2.40 0.59 13.73
N PHE A 69 3.57 0.23 14.23
CA PHE A 69 4.67 -0.19 13.40
C PHE A 69 4.49 -1.64 12.94
N THR A 70 4.70 -1.90 11.66
CA THR A 70 4.81 -3.27 11.16
C THR A 70 6.11 -3.92 11.63
N ASN A 71 6.20 -5.26 11.54
CA ASN A 71 7.41 -6.04 11.83
C ASN A 71 8.65 -5.65 10.99
N ARG A 72 8.50 -4.79 9.98
CA ARG A 72 9.61 -4.24 9.18
C ARG A 72 10.30 -3.05 9.83
N TRP A 73 9.73 -2.47 10.88
CA TRP A 73 10.29 -1.32 11.57
C TRP A 73 11.08 -1.77 12.81
N LYS A 74 12.33 -2.20 12.59
CA LYS A 74 13.21 -2.72 13.64
C LYS A 74 14.67 -2.53 13.27
N LEU A 75 15.56 -2.71 14.26
CA LEU A 75 17.02 -2.52 14.16
C LEU A 75 17.64 -3.12 12.89
N ASP A 76 17.37 -4.40 12.62
CA ASP A 76 18.01 -5.14 11.51
C ASP A 76 17.35 -4.87 10.14
N ALA A 77 16.36 -3.98 10.06
CA ALA A 77 15.66 -3.74 8.82
C ALA A 77 16.48 -2.81 7.90
N PRO A 78 16.49 -3.05 6.57
CA PRO A 78 17.24 -2.24 5.60
C PRO A 78 16.57 -0.89 5.31
N VAL A 79 15.91 -0.31 6.32
CA VAL A 79 15.13 0.93 6.24
C VAL A 79 15.77 2.09 7.01
N GLY A 80 17.02 1.89 7.48
CA GLY A 80 17.79 2.90 8.22
C GLY A 80 17.22 3.20 9.60
N TYR A 81 16.67 2.19 10.29
CA TYR A 81 16.01 2.35 11.59
C TYR A 81 16.86 3.17 12.57
N ASP A 82 18.14 2.82 12.72
CA ASP A 82 19.07 3.52 13.62
C ASP A 82 19.24 4.99 13.28
N THR A 83 19.31 5.32 11.98
CA THR A 83 19.42 6.70 11.55
C THR A 83 18.14 7.47 11.82
N TRP A 84 16.96 6.86 11.63
CA TRP A 84 15.69 7.49 12.03
C TRP A 84 15.62 7.74 13.54
N GLN A 85 16.06 6.78 14.37
CA GLN A 85 16.13 6.97 15.83
C GLN A 85 17.12 8.07 16.21
N TYR A 86 18.29 8.12 15.55
CA TYR A 86 19.23 9.21 15.72
C TYR A 86 18.59 10.57 15.38
N ILE A 87 17.88 10.66 14.25
CA ILE A 87 17.23 11.92 13.84
C ILE A 87 16.15 12.32 14.85
N THR A 88 15.31 11.38 15.29
CA THR A 88 14.30 11.59 16.33
C THR A 88 14.92 12.17 17.60
N ASN A 89 15.99 11.56 18.10
CA ASN A 89 16.65 11.97 19.33
C ASN A 89 17.43 13.30 19.21
N ASN A 90 17.68 13.77 17.99
CA ASN A 90 18.48 14.97 17.71
C ASN A 90 17.72 15.98 16.83
N GLN A 91 16.38 15.93 16.81
CA GLN A 91 15.59 16.66 15.82
C GLN A 91 15.79 18.18 15.87
N GLU A 92 15.89 18.79 17.06
CA GLU A 92 16.12 20.23 17.21
C GLU A 92 17.51 20.65 16.72
N PHE A 93 18.54 19.86 17.02
CA PHE A 93 19.90 20.08 16.55
C PHE A 93 20.01 19.96 15.03
N ILE A 94 19.33 18.99 14.44
CA ILE A 94 19.29 18.81 12.98
C ILE A 94 18.50 19.94 12.34
N ARG A 95 17.33 20.31 12.91
CA ARG A 95 16.49 21.41 12.41
C ARG A 95 17.27 22.71 12.30
N ALA A 96 18.06 23.05 13.32
CA ALA A 96 18.89 24.25 13.35
C ALA A 96 19.94 24.32 12.21
N GLN A 97 20.27 23.17 11.60
CA GLN A 97 21.23 23.08 10.50
C GLN A 97 20.56 22.96 9.12
N VAL A 98 19.26 22.70 9.06
CA VAL A 98 18.52 22.67 7.80
C VAL A 98 18.14 24.12 7.44
N PRO A 99 18.62 24.66 6.29
CA PRO A 99 18.26 26.00 5.88
C PRO A 99 16.76 26.16 5.69
N ASP A 100 16.16 27.23 6.19
CA ASP A 100 14.75 27.54 5.97
C ASP A 100 14.49 28.23 4.62
N GLN A 101 15.56 28.46 3.85
CA GLN A 101 15.56 28.95 2.48
C GLN A 101 16.41 28.04 1.61
N PHE A 102 16.02 27.86 0.36
CA PHE A 102 16.74 26.98 -0.55
C PHE A 102 18.09 27.57 -0.97
N THR A 103 19.14 26.74 -0.96
CA THR A 103 20.49 27.12 -1.39
C THR A 103 20.92 26.35 -2.64
N ASN A 104 21.65 27.01 -3.53
CA ASN A 104 22.22 26.36 -4.72
C ASN A 104 23.36 25.39 -4.36
N GLU A 105 24.01 25.62 -3.22
CA GLU A 105 25.06 24.76 -2.69
C GLU A 105 24.47 23.68 -1.79
N ASN A 106 25.08 22.49 -1.82
CA ASN A 106 24.70 21.34 -1.01
C ASN A 106 24.90 21.67 0.49
N PRO A 107 23.83 21.71 1.30
CA PRO A 107 23.98 22.01 2.72
C PRO A 107 24.82 20.94 3.44
N THR A 108 25.67 21.33 4.40
CA THR A 108 26.53 20.41 5.15
C THR A 108 25.75 19.28 5.81
N ILE A 109 24.57 19.58 6.38
CA ILE A 109 23.70 18.57 7.00
C ILE A 109 23.26 17.47 6.02
N VAL A 110 23.17 17.77 4.71
CA VAL A 110 22.86 16.76 3.69
C VAL A 110 23.99 15.74 3.60
N GLU A 111 25.24 16.20 3.58
CA GLU A 111 26.42 15.32 3.54
C GLU A 111 26.53 14.48 4.81
N GLU A 112 26.32 15.09 5.96
CA GLU A 112 26.35 14.41 7.26
C GLU A 112 25.31 13.27 7.35
N LEU A 113 24.07 13.53 6.94
CA LEU A 113 23.01 12.52 6.95
C LEU A 113 23.26 11.44 5.88
N CYS A 114 23.73 11.81 4.68
CA CYS A 114 24.06 10.85 3.62
C CYS A 114 25.20 9.90 3.99
N ASN A 115 26.10 10.33 4.88
CA ASN A 115 27.21 9.52 5.36
C ASN A 115 26.81 8.50 6.44
N LYS A 116 25.55 8.53 6.93
CA LYS A 116 25.04 7.53 7.87
C LYS A 116 24.71 6.23 7.14
N SER A 117 25.08 5.11 7.74
CA SER A 117 24.90 3.78 7.15
C SER A 117 23.46 3.54 6.72
N GLY A 118 23.28 3.14 5.46
CA GLY A 118 21.98 2.85 4.86
C GLY A 118 21.07 4.06 4.65
N PHE A 119 21.52 5.29 4.93
CA PHE A 119 20.71 6.50 4.85
C PHE A 119 21.14 7.39 3.68
N GLU A 120 20.66 7.06 2.49
CA GLU A 120 21.09 7.74 1.26
C GLU A 120 20.36 9.07 1.01
N PHE A 121 20.79 9.78 -0.04
CA PHE A 121 20.29 11.09 -0.47
C PHE A 121 18.75 11.21 -0.47
N ILE A 122 18.02 10.21 -0.96
CA ILE A 122 16.55 10.26 -1.00
C ILE A 122 15.94 10.37 0.40
N TRP A 123 16.50 9.69 1.39
CA TRP A 123 15.99 9.73 2.76
C TRP A 123 16.41 11.02 3.46
N THR A 124 17.63 11.50 3.18
CA THR A 124 18.06 12.84 3.60
C THR A 124 17.14 13.93 3.08
N MET A 125 16.77 13.89 1.79
CA MET A 125 15.82 14.85 1.24
C MET A 125 14.43 14.75 1.89
N PHE A 126 14.01 13.54 2.28
CA PHE A 126 12.75 13.36 3.01
C PHE A 126 12.80 13.99 4.42
N VAL A 127 13.95 13.96 5.10
CA VAL A 127 14.15 14.67 6.38
C VAL A 127 14.02 16.17 6.19
N MET A 128 14.71 16.73 5.20
CA MET A 128 14.62 18.17 4.88
C MET A 128 13.18 18.59 4.57
N HIS A 129 12.48 17.77 3.79
CA HIS A 129 11.07 17.93 3.47
C HIS A 129 10.18 17.92 4.73
N CYS A 130 10.44 17.04 5.70
CA CYS A 130 9.66 17.02 6.95
C CYS A 130 9.85 18.27 7.82
N PHE A 131 10.98 18.99 7.68
CA PHE A 131 11.22 20.25 8.38
C PHE A 131 10.65 21.46 7.64
N TYR A 132 10.89 21.56 6.33
CA TYR A 132 10.45 22.70 5.52
C TYR A 132 9.87 22.22 4.17
N PRO A 133 8.66 21.65 4.15
CA PRO A 133 8.13 20.97 2.97
C PRO A 133 7.85 21.91 1.79
N LYS A 134 7.62 23.21 2.06
CA LYS A 134 7.49 24.26 1.04
C LYS A 134 8.81 24.64 0.38
N VAL A 135 9.93 24.44 1.09
CA VAL A 135 11.28 24.77 0.62
C VAL A 135 11.89 23.57 -0.09
N TYR A 136 11.69 22.39 0.50
CA TYR A 136 12.20 21.12 0.03
C TYR A 136 11.03 20.21 -0.36
N PRO A 137 10.55 20.23 -1.62
CA PRO A 137 9.47 19.35 -2.06
C PRO A 137 9.87 17.87 -1.96
N LEU A 138 8.87 16.99 -1.89
CA LEU A 138 9.07 15.55 -1.75
C LEU A 138 9.97 15.04 -2.88
N TYR A 139 11.00 14.26 -2.54
CA TYR A 139 11.92 13.70 -3.54
C TYR A 139 12.08 12.20 -3.37
N ASP A 140 11.69 11.44 -4.39
CA ASP A 140 11.95 10.02 -4.52
C ASP A 140 11.91 9.56 -6.00
N GLN A 141 12.06 8.25 -6.21
CA GLN A 141 12.04 7.67 -7.56
C GLN A 141 10.73 7.87 -8.33
N HIS A 142 9.59 8.12 -7.67
CA HIS A 142 8.29 8.28 -8.30
C HIS A 142 8.12 9.71 -8.79
N VAL A 143 8.28 10.69 -7.91
CA VAL A 143 8.21 12.12 -8.28
C VAL A 143 9.31 12.51 -9.28
N TYR A 144 10.52 11.95 -9.16
CA TYR A 144 11.57 12.20 -10.15
C TYR A 144 11.25 11.59 -11.52
N ARG A 145 10.59 10.42 -11.54
CA ARG A 145 10.11 9.81 -12.79
C ARG A 145 9.00 10.63 -13.42
N ALA A 146 8.08 11.16 -12.62
CA ALA A 146 7.05 12.09 -13.10
C ALA A 146 7.70 13.32 -13.73
N TYR A 147 8.62 13.97 -13.02
CA TYR A 147 9.41 15.10 -13.54
C TYR A 147 10.05 14.80 -14.90
N CYS A 148 10.86 13.73 -15.00
CA CYS A 148 11.50 13.36 -16.26
C CYS A 148 10.49 13.08 -17.37
N SER A 149 9.40 12.37 -17.05
CA SER A 149 8.37 12.05 -18.03
C SER A 149 7.63 13.30 -18.52
N ILE A 150 7.43 14.31 -17.69
CA ILE A 150 6.76 15.56 -18.07
C ILE A 150 7.70 16.39 -18.95
N MET A 151 8.95 16.56 -18.51
CA MET A 151 9.94 17.39 -19.21
C MET A 151 10.34 16.85 -20.58
N THR A 152 10.14 15.56 -20.85
CA THR A 152 10.50 14.94 -22.13
C THR A 152 9.31 14.32 -22.85
N ASP A 153 8.08 14.75 -22.55
CA ASP A 153 6.83 14.19 -23.13
C ASP A 153 6.77 12.64 -23.16
N GLY A 154 7.27 12.01 -22.09
CA GLY A 154 7.27 10.56 -21.91
C GLY A 154 8.48 9.80 -22.44
N GLU A 155 9.43 10.45 -23.12
CA GLU A 155 10.62 9.80 -23.68
C GLU A 155 11.55 9.21 -22.61
N LYS A 156 11.81 9.96 -21.53
CA LYS A 156 12.68 9.54 -20.42
C LYS A 156 11.86 9.11 -19.22
N VAL A 157 12.06 7.87 -18.80
CA VAL A 157 11.41 7.27 -17.63
C VAL A 157 12.46 6.56 -16.79
N PRO A 158 13.22 7.29 -15.96
CA PRO A 158 14.25 6.72 -15.13
C PRO A 158 13.66 5.75 -14.09
N ARG A 159 14.45 4.73 -13.75
CA ARG A 159 14.08 3.78 -12.69
C ARG A 159 14.43 4.30 -11.31
N ILE A 160 15.53 5.04 -11.21
CA ILE A 160 16.17 5.51 -9.97
C ILE A 160 16.31 7.03 -10.08
N ALA A 161 16.07 7.73 -8.96
CA ALA A 161 16.35 9.15 -8.85
C ALA A 161 17.85 9.38 -8.59
N PRO A 162 18.50 10.36 -9.24
CA PRO A 162 19.88 10.71 -8.95
C PRO A 162 20.08 11.11 -7.48
N ASN A 163 21.27 10.83 -6.97
CA ASN A 163 21.72 11.19 -5.62
C ASN A 163 22.56 12.48 -5.63
N LYS A 164 22.15 13.48 -6.43
CA LYS A 164 22.92 14.72 -6.64
C LYS A 164 22.07 15.94 -6.32
N TRP A 165 22.62 16.86 -5.52
CA TRP A 165 21.98 18.14 -5.19
C TRP A 165 21.58 18.94 -6.44
N SER A 166 22.42 18.97 -7.47
CA SER A 166 22.14 19.68 -8.71
C SER A 166 20.91 19.14 -9.46
N GLU A 167 20.66 17.82 -9.40
CA GLU A 167 19.48 17.21 -10.03
C GLU A 167 18.22 17.43 -9.17
N TYR A 168 18.38 17.45 -7.85
CA TYR A 168 17.32 17.85 -6.94
C TYR A 168 16.91 19.32 -7.14
N SER A 169 17.86 20.24 -7.31
CA SER A 169 17.61 21.65 -7.59
C SER A 169 16.75 21.84 -8.84
N LYS A 170 17.09 21.16 -9.94
CA LYS A 170 16.29 21.19 -11.18
C LYS A 170 14.86 20.67 -10.96
N TYR A 171 14.71 19.61 -10.16
CA TYR A 171 13.39 19.09 -9.81
C TYR A 171 12.59 20.11 -8.97
N ARG A 172 13.24 20.75 -8.00
CA ARG A 172 12.60 21.80 -7.18
C ARG A 172 12.12 22.96 -8.04
N ASP A 173 12.93 23.45 -8.96
CA ASP A 173 12.56 24.58 -9.82
C ASP A 173 11.33 24.22 -10.67
N PHE A 174 11.34 23.01 -11.26
CA PHE A 174 10.16 22.44 -11.93
C PHE A 174 8.93 22.38 -11.01
N PHE A 175 9.11 21.96 -9.76
CA PHE A 175 8.02 21.84 -8.81
C PHE A 175 7.39 23.20 -8.48
N ILE A 176 8.21 24.23 -8.23
CA ILE A 176 7.75 25.59 -7.98
C ILE A 176 7.03 26.19 -9.20
N GLU A 177 7.55 25.95 -10.41
CA GLU A 177 6.88 26.33 -11.65
C GLU A 177 5.49 25.67 -11.73
N LYS A 178 5.41 24.37 -11.43
CA LYS A 178 4.14 23.63 -11.45
C LYS A 178 3.14 24.10 -10.41
N LEU A 179 3.59 24.48 -9.21
CA LEU A 179 2.69 25.12 -8.24
C LEU A 179 2.11 26.41 -8.78
N THR A 180 2.95 27.23 -9.43
CA THR A 180 2.51 28.51 -10.00
C THR A 180 1.47 28.30 -11.11
N ILE A 181 1.70 27.35 -12.01
CA ILE A 181 0.79 27.06 -13.14
C ILE A 181 -0.54 26.50 -12.65
N THR A 182 -0.50 25.61 -11.67
CA THR A 182 -1.66 24.81 -11.28
C THR A 182 -2.49 25.47 -10.18
N GLY A 183 -1.89 26.35 -9.38
CA GLY A 183 -2.52 26.95 -8.20
C GLY A 183 -2.79 25.96 -7.08
N ALA A 184 -2.29 24.72 -7.16
CA ALA A 184 -2.49 23.70 -6.16
C ALA A 184 -1.68 23.98 -4.89
N ASN A 185 -2.09 23.37 -3.77
CA ASN A 185 -1.25 23.35 -2.58
C ASN A 185 -0.01 22.47 -2.83
N TYR A 186 1.12 22.81 -2.19
CA TYR A 186 2.37 22.09 -2.40
C TYR A 186 2.25 20.58 -2.16
N TRP A 187 1.58 20.18 -1.08
CA TRP A 187 1.44 18.79 -0.70
C TRP A 187 0.50 18.00 -1.63
N GLU A 188 -0.49 18.67 -2.23
CA GLU A 188 -1.35 18.08 -3.26
C GLU A 188 -0.52 17.77 -4.51
N LEU A 189 0.32 18.71 -4.94
CA LEU A 189 1.19 18.51 -6.09
C LEU A 189 2.21 17.37 -5.83
N ASP A 190 2.79 17.28 -4.63
CA ASP A 190 3.66 16.17 -4.24
C ASP A 190 2.95 14.81 -4.41
N ARG A 191 1.74 14.67 -3.86
CA ARG A 191 0.92 13.44 -3.97
C ARG A 191 0.58 13.13 -5.42
N ALA A 192 0.13 14.12 -6.18
CA ALA A 192 -0.24 13.95 -7.58
C ALA A 192 0.95 13.52 -8.46
N LEU A 193 2.10 14.18 -8.31
CA LEU A 193 3.33 13.79 -9.02
C LEU A 193 3.79 12.38 -8.63
N TRP A 194 3.66 12.02 -7.34
CA TRP A 194 4.01 10.69 -6.87
C TRP A 194 3.11 9.62 -7.52
N ALA A 195 1.79 9.81 -7.49
CA ALA A 195 0.81 8.89 -8.08
C ALA A 195 1.01 8.75 -9.59
N PHE A 196 1.21 9.87 -10.29
CA PHE A 196 1.53 9.86 -11.72
C PHE A 196 2.82 9.08 -12.00
N GLY A 197 3.89 9.39 -11.28
CA GLY A 197 5.19 8.72 -11.38
C GLY A 197 5.10 7.21 -11.14
N LYS A 198 4.26 6.78 -10.21
CA LYS A 198 3.97 5.36 -9.97
C LYS A 198 3.22 4.71 -11.12
N SER A 199 2.19 5.36 -11.67
CA SER A 199 1.38 4.83 -12.77
C SER A 199 2.20 4.52 -14.04
N ILE A 200 3.25 5.31 -14.31
CA ILE A 200 4.15 5.09 -15.46
C ILE A 200 4.88 3.73 -15.37
N LYS A 201 5.26 3.30 -14.15
CA LYS A 201 5.96 2.02 -13.93
C LYS A 201 5.07 0.83 -14.27
N LEU A 202 3.80 0.89 -13.90
CA LEU A 202 2.84 -0.21 -14.09
C LEU A 202 2.66 -0.53 -15.58
N LYS A 203 2.61 0.50 -16.44
CA LYS A 203 2.46 0.32 -17.89
C LYS A 203 3.62 -0.42 -18.54
N LYS A 204 4.87 -0.12 -18.14
CA LYS A 204 6.05 -0.83 -18.68
C LYS A 204 6.07 -2.31 -18.31
N ASN A 205 5.53 -2.67 -17.15
CA ASN A 205 5.43 -4.07 -16.74
C ASN A 205 4.32 -4.80 -17.51
N GLN A 206 3.20 -4.13 -17.79
CA GLN A 206 2.13 -4.67 -18.63
C GLN A 206 2.58 -4.85 -20.09
N SER A 207 3.32 -3.90 -20.67
CA SER A 207 3.81 -4.00 -22.06
C SER A 207 4.91 -5.04 -22.24
N LYS A 208 5.81 -5.21 -21.25
CA LYS A 208 6.82 -6.29 -21.29
C LYS A 208 6.23 -7.69 -21.18
N ARG A 209 5.12 -7.86 -20.44
CA ARG A 209 4.39 -9.14 -20.42
C ARG A 209 3.80 -9.48 -21.79
N LYS A 210 3.39 -8.49 -22.59
CA LYS A 210 2.92 -8.70 -23.96
C LYS A 210 4.02 -9.11 -24.96
N LEU A 211 5.29 -8.78 -24.71
CA LEU A 211 6.40 -9.03 -25.66
C LEU A 211 7.09 -10.39 -25.50
N ILE A 212 6.80 -11.16 -24.45
CA ILE A 212 7.44 -12.47 -24.18
C ILE A 212 6.53 -13.65 -24.60
N GLY A 213 5.29 -13.40 -25.04
CA GLY A 213 4.45 -14.39 -25.69
C GLY A 213 4.50 -14.24 -27.21
N LYS A 214 4.85 -15.30 -27.94
CA LYS A 214 4.61 -15.39 -29.40
C LYS A 214 3.12 -15.11 -29.70
N PRO A 215 2.81 -14.56 -30.88
CA PRO A 215 1.47 -14.07 -31.18
C PRO A 215 0.50 -15.25 -31.26
N ILE A 216 -0.41 -15.33 -30.30
CA ILE A 216 -1.68 -16.01 -30.50
C ILE A 216 -2.51 -15.05 -31.34
N GLU A 217 -2.99 -15.53 -32.48
CA GLU A 217 -3.89 -14.81 -33.37
C GLU A 217 -5.00 -14.13 -32.56
N THR A 218 -4.98 -12.80 -32.68
CA THR A 218 -6.01 -11.83 -32.32
C THR A 218 -7.27 -12.39 -31.65
N MET A 219 -7.26 -12.39 -30.31
CA MET A 219 -8.48 -12.05 -29.57
C MET A 219 -8.32 -10.64 -29.02
N ASN A 220 -9.30 -9.80 -29.33
CA ASN A 220 -9.44 -8.45 -28.81
C ASN A 220 -9.16 -8.44 -27.30
N PRO A 221 -8.37 -7.48 -26.77
CA PRO A 221 -8.41 -7.22 -25.35
C PRO A 221 -9.82 -6.70 -25.06
N ILE A 222 -10.70 -7.61 -24.65
CA ILE A 222 -11.88 -7.27 -23.87
C ILE A 222 -11.27 -6.68 -22.60
N SER A 223 -11.12 -5.35 -22.60
CA SER A 223 -11.37 -4.57 -21.40
C SER A 223 -12.54 -5.23 -20.72
N LEU A 224 -12.49 -5.48 -19.40
CA LEU A 224 -13.71 -5.59 -18.61
C LEU A 224 -14.65 -4.54 -19.19
N GLN A 225 -15.60 -4.98 -20.01
CA GLN A 225 -16.69 -4.13 -20.40
C GLN A 225 -17.32 -3.96 -19.04
N LYS A 226 -17.06 -2.80 -18.45
CA LYS A 226 -17.97 -2.19 -17.51
C LYS A 226 -19.30 -2.27 -18.23
N THR A 227 -20.03 -3.34 -17.99
CA THR A 227 -21.45 -3.37 -18.20
C THR A 227 -21.91 -2.31 -17.23
N ASP A 228 -22.10 -1.12 -17.78
CA ASP A 228 -22.70 0.01 -17.11
C ASP A 228 -23.91 -0.53 -16.31
N ASN A 229 -23.86 -0.34 -15.00
CA ASN A 229 -24.93 -0.53 -14.01
C ASN A 229 -25.12 -1.87 -13.24
N GLN A 230 -24.12 -2.74 -13.00
CA GLN A 230 -24.35 -3.92 -12.10
C GLN A 230 -23.35 -4.23 -10.96
N HIS A 231 -22.31 -3.42 -10.72
CA HIS A 231 -21.35 -3.68 -9.63
C HIS A 231 -21.35 -2.64 -8.49
N SER A 232 -22.49 -2.00 -8.20
CA SER A 232 -22.60 -1.28 -6.92
C SER A 232 -22.49 -2.30 -5.78
N GLY A 233 -21.53 -2.09 -4.86
CA GLY A 233 -21.38 -2.91 -3.66
C GLY A 233 -20.25 -3.93 -3.65
N TRP A 234 -19.40 -4.00 -4.68
CA TRP A 234 -18.24 -4.92 -4.66
C TRP A 234 -16.95 -4.19 -4.28
N TYR A 235 -16.19 -4.78 -3.35
CA TYR A 235 -14.88 -4.31 -2.92
C TYR A 235 -13.77 -5.16 -3.56
N GLU A 236 -12.76 -4.52 -4.13
CA GLU A 236 -11.62 -5.19 -4.78
C GLU A 236 -10.51 -5.51 -3.77
N ASP A 237 -9.96 -6.73 -3.82
CA ASP A 237 -8.89 -7.17 -2.94
C ASP A 237 -7.94 -8.18 -3.63
N PHE A 238 -6.85 -8.53 -2.96
CA PHE A 238 -5.82 -9.44 -3.45
C PHE A 238 -5.54 -10.56 -2.46
N THR A 239 -5.49 -11.80 -2.95
CA THR A 239 -5.13 -12.95 -2.12
C THR A 239 -3.74 -12.82 -1.53
N LEU A 240 -3.55 -13.41 -0.34
CA LEU A 240 -2.25 -13.41 0.31
C LEU A 240 -1.20 -14.21 -0.49
N GLY A 241 0.07 -13.78 -0.40
CA GLY A 241 1.22 -14.57 -0.87
C GLY A 241 2.01 -13.96 -2.03
N GLY A 242 2.96 -14.73 -2.55
CA GLY A 242 3.91 -14.24 -3.56
C GLY A 242 3.35 -14.05 -4.97
N LYS A 243 2.20 -14.66 -5.28
CA LYS A 243 1.48 -14.56 -6.55
C LYS A 243 0.04 -14.12 -6.28
N ALA A 244 -0.11 -12.96 -5.66
CA ALA A 244 -1.40 -12.40 -5.31
C ALA A 244 -2.31 -12.32 -6.54
N LYS A 245 -3.52 -12.87 -6.41
CA LYS A 245 -4.60 -12.84 -7.39
C LYS A 245 -5.67 -11.88 -6.93
N GLU A 246 -6.14 -11.07 -7.86
CA GLU A 246 -7.24 -10.12 -7.70
C GLU A 246 -8.58 -10.86 -7.60
N PHE A 247 -9.48 -10.33 -6.79
CA PHE A 247 -10.87 -10.78 -6.66
C PHE A 247 -11.73 -9.63 -6.12
N CYS A 248 -13.05 -9.77 -6.22
CA CYS A 248 -13.98 -8.84 -5.60
C CYS A 248 -14.80 -9.57 -4.53
N TRP A 249 -15.24 -8.86 -3.49
CA TRP A 249 -16.14 -9.42 -2.49
C TRP A 249 -17.14 -8.39 -1.97
N ARG A 250 -18.21 -8.86 -1.31
CA ARG A 250 -19.21 -8.00 -0.69
C ARG A 250 -19.90 -8.66 0.49
N LEU A 251 -20.42 -7.85 1.40
CA LEU A 251 -21.38 -8.27 2.43
C LEU A 251 -22.79 -7.93 1.99
N ASP A 252 -23.75 -8.79 2.31
CA ASP A 252 -25.17 -8.50 2.15
C ASP A 252 -25.86 -8.23 3.50
N SER A 253 -27.12 -7.79 3.43
CA SER A 253 -27.94 -7.51 4.63
C SER A 253 -28.22 -8.73 5.50
N THR A 254 -27.97 -9.95 4.98
CA THR A 254 -28.08 -11.21 5.73
C THR A 254 -26.77 -11.63 6.36
N ARG A 255 -25.77 -10.73 6.42
CA ARG A 255 -24.43 -10.99 6.96
C ARG A 255 -23.64 -12.07 6.21
N SER A 256 -24.05 -12.36 4.98
CA SER A 256 -23.34 -13.32 4.13
C SER A 256 -22.27 -12.62 3.32
N LEU A 257 -21.17 -13.31 3.07
CA LEU A 257 -20.05 -12.85 2.26
C LEU A 257 -20.14 -13.46 0.86
N SER A 258 -20.14 -12.64 -0.18
CA SER A 258 -19.99 -13.13 -1.56
C SER A 258 -18.59 -12.83 -2.07
N ILE A 259 -17.94 -13.82 -2.69
CA ILE A 259 -16.63 -13.65 -3.34
C ILE A 259 -16.79 -13.94 -4.84
N HIS A 260 -16.36 -12.99 -5.66
CA HIS A 260 -16.31 -13.07 -7.11
C HIS A 260 -14.86 -13.16 -7.58
N ARG A 261 -14.54 -14.17 -8.38
CA ARG A 261 -13.21 -14.33 -8.99
C ARG A 261 -13.31 -14.83 -10.43
N VAL A 262 -12.31 -14.50 -11.23
CA VAL A 262 -12.24 -14.90 -12.65
C VAL A 262 -11.07 -15.87 -12.85
N PHE A 263 -11.35 -17.05 -13.39
CA PHE A 263 -10.34 -18.04 -13.73
C PHE A 263 -9.74 -17.80 -15.12
N GLU A 264 -8.63 -18.50 -15.43
CA GLU A 264 -8.09 -18.54 -16.79
C GLU A 264 -9.17 -19.03 -17.76
N GLY A 265 -9.46 -18.24 -18.80
CA GLY A 265 -10.56 -18.48 -19.74
C GLY A 265 -11.83 -17.65 -19.50
N ASN A 266 -11.79 -16.64 -18.61
CA ASN A 266 -12.92 -15.74 -18.32
C ASN A 266 -14.17 -16.45 -17.79
N ASN A 267 -14.00 -17.55 -17.06
CA ASN A 267 -15.12 -18.18 -16.35
C ASN A 267 -15.25 -17.54 -14.96
N PRO A 268 -16.24 -16.65 -14.73
CA PRO A 268 -16.49 -16.12 -13.41
C PRO A 268 -16.98 -17.23 -12.48
N ASN A 269 -16.59 -17.15 -11.22
CA ASN A 269 -17.04 -18.04 -10.17
C ASN A 269 -17.40 -17.20 -8.95
N ASP A 270 -18.67 -17.31 -8.57
CA ASP A 270 -19.26 -16.64 -7.42
C ASP A 270 -19.55 -17.67 -6.35
N LYS A 271 -19.05 -17.41 -5.14
CA LYS A 271 -19.43 -18.18 -3.96
C LYS A 271 -20.05 -17.24 -2.94
N LYS A 272 -21.28 -17.56 -2.53
CA LYS A 272 -21.89 -17.00 -1.33
C LYS A 272 -21.54 -17.89 -0.14
N ILE A 273 -21.11 -17.26 0.94
CA ILE A 273 -20.69 -17.88 2.19
C ILE A 273 -21.62 -17.33 3.27
N THR A 274 -22.41 -18.20 3.90
CA THR A 274 -23.41 -17.77 4.87
C THR A 274 -22.77 -17.30 6.17
N PHE A 275 -23.54 -16.59 7.00
CA PHE A 275 -23.07 -16.17 8.32
C PHE A 275 -22.67 -17.36 9.20
N GLU A 276 -23.40 -18.47 9.11
CA GLU A 276 -23.11 -19.71 9.83
C GLU A 276 -21.79 -20.33 9.37
N GLU A 277 -21.54 -20.39 8.05
CA GLU A 277 -20.26 -20.86 7.50
C GLU A 277 -19.10 -19.95 7.95
N LEU A 278 -19.27 -18.63 7.88
CA LEU A 278 -18.26 -17.67 8.36
C LEU A 278 -17.97 -17.84 9.85
N THR A 279 -19.00 -18.11 10.66
CA THR A 279 -18.86 -18.38 12.09
C THR A 279 -18.07 -19.66 12.32
N ALA A 280 -18.40 -20.74 11.61
CA ALA A 280 -17.67 -22.01 11.71
C ALA A 280 -16.19 -21.86 11.30
N ILE A 281 -15.92 -21.08 10.25
CA ILE A 281 -14.55 -20.75 9.81
C ILE A 281 -13.79 -19.99 10.89
N GLN A 282 -14.41 -18.95 11.47
CA GLN A 282 -13.81 -18.16 12.53
C GLN A 282 -13.48 -19.04 13.75
N ASP A 283 -14.43 -19.86 14.19
CA ASP A 283 -14.27 -20.75 15.35
C ASP A 283 -13.15 -21.77 15.12
N TYR A 284 -13.04 -22.30 13.89
CA TYR A 284 -11.95 -23.18 13.52
C TYR A 284 -10.58 -22.49 13.63
N VAL A 285 -10.42 -21.29 13.09
CA VAL A 285 -9.15 -20.55 13.18
C VAL A 285 -8.84 -20.15 14.63
N GLN A 286 -9.86 -19.77 15.40
CA GLN A 286 -9.71 -19.42 16.81
C GLN A 286 -9.22 -20.62 17.64
N LYS A 287 -9.84 -21.79 17.46
CA LYS A 287 -9.51 -23.02 18.18
C LYS A 287 -8.09 -23.51 17.91
N ASN A 288 -7.62 -23.38 16.67
CA ASN A 288 -6.32 -23.92 16.25
C ASN A 288 -5.16 -22.92 16.38
N GLY A 289 -5.42 -21.63 16.64
CA GLY A 289 -4.39 -20.61 16.73
C GLY A 289 -3.76 -20.34 15.36
N TRP A 290 -2.46 -20.59 15.21
CA TRP A 290 -1.78 -20.46 13.91
C TRP A 290 -2.23 -21.56 12.94
N THR A 291 -3.18 -21.23 12.09
CA THR A 291 -3.84 -22.13 11.15
C THR A 291 -3.21 -21.99 9.76
N ASP A 292 -2.74 -23.09 9.17
CA ASP A 292 -2.25 -23.12 7.79
C ASP A 292 -3.38 -22.87 6.77
N LEU A 293 -3.06 -22.25 5.63
CA LEU A 293 -4.05 -22.13 4.54
C LEU A 293 -4.46 -23.49 3.95
N ALA A 294 -3.51 -24.40 3.77
CA ALA A 294 -3.72 -25.79 3.32
C ALA A 294 -4.80 -25.97 2.23
N ASN A 295 -4.67 -25.27 1.10
CA ASN A 295 -5.71 -25.15 0.07
C ASN A 295 -5.25 -25.58 -1.34
N SER A 296 -4.36 -26.56 -1.44
CA SER A 296 -3.94 -27.13 -2.72
C SER A 296 -5.04 -28.03 -3.29
N VAL A 297 -5.65 -27.60 -4.40
CA VAL A 297 -6.72 -28.34 -5.11
C VAL A 297 -6.33 -29.80 -5.35
N THR A 298 -5.11 -30.06 -5.85
CA THR A 298 -4.62 -31.42 -6.10
C THR A 298 -4.56 -32.24 -4.83
N LYS A 299 -3.99 -31.70 -3.75
CA LYS A 299 -3.86 -32.43 -2.48
C LYS A 299 -5.19 -32.66 -1.78
N LEU A 300 -6.12 -31.72 -1.88
CA LEU A 300 -7.49 -31.88 -1.37
C LEU A 300 -8.19 -33.02 -2.10
N LYS A 301 -8.14 -33.02 -3.43
CA LYS A 301 -8.69 -34.10 -4.27
C LYS A 301 -8.09 -35.47 -3.92
N ASP A 302 -6.78 -35.51 -3.69
CA ASP A 302 -6.04 -36.73 -3.35
C ASP A 302 -6.11 -37.09 -1.86
N LYS A 303 -6.79 -36.29 -1.02
CA LYS A 303 -6.86 -36.44 0.45
C LYS A 303 -5.49 -36.52 1.14
N THR A 304 -4.50 -35.80 0.59
CA THR A 304 -3.13 -35.71 1.13
C THR A 304 -2.79 -34.32 1.64
N GLU A 305 -3.76 -33.40 1.65
CA GLU A 305 -3.54 -32.07 2.19
C GLU A 305 -3.38 -32.12 3.71
N LYS A 306 -2.47 -31.28 4.22
CA LYS A 306 -2.27 -31.15 5.66
C LYS A 306 -3.45 -30.45 6.33
N ASP A 307 -3.53 -30.54 7.65
CA ASP A 307 -4.55 -29.82 8.40
C ASP A 307 -4.39 -28.31 8.24
N GLY A 308 -5.52 -27.62 8.09
CA GLY A 308 -5.59 -26.19 7.87
C GLY A 308 -6.93 -25.77 7.28
N LEU A 309 -7.06 -24.48 7.01
CA LEU A 309 -8.32 -23.85 6.64
C LEU A 309 -8.92 -24.46 5.36
N GLY A 310 -8.15 -24.64 4.29
CA GLY A 310 -8.65 -25.20 3.03
C GLY A 310 -9.17 -26.63 3.18
N LYS A 311 -8.51 -27.46 3.99
CA LYS A 311 -8.99 -28.81 4.32
C LYS A 311 -10.26 -28.78 5.16
N PHE A 312 -10.35 -27.88 6.14
CA PHE A 312 -11.58 -27.66 6.92
C PHE A 312 -12.77 -27.27 6.03
N LEU A 313 -12.58 -26.33 5.10
CA LEU A 313 -13.64 -25.95 4.15
C LEU A 313 -14.12 -27.15 3.33
N TYR A 314 -13.18 -27.99 2.87
CA TYR A 314 -13.48 -29.17 2.07
C TYR A 314 -14.20 -30.28 2.86
N GLU A 315 -13.71 -30.63 4.05
CA GLU A 315 -14.18 -31.81 4.79
C GLU A 315 -15.34 -31.51 5.75
N GLU A 316 -15.32 -30.34 6.40
CA GLU A 316 -16.28 -30.01 7.47
C GLU A 316 -17.45 -29.14 6.96
N LEU A 317 -17.22 -28.32 5.94
CA LEU A 317 -18.27 -27.51 5.30
C LEU A 317 -18.77 -28.09 3.98
N ASP A 318 -18.27 -29.25 3.57
CA ASP A 318 -18.64 -29.95 2.32
C ASP A 318 -18.47 -29.06 1.07
N TRP A 319 -17.46 -28.18 1.07
CA TRP A 319 -17.14 -27.40 -0.12
C TRP A 319 -16.41 -28.25 -1.15
N ASP A 320 -16.64 -27.98 -2.43
CA ASP A 320 -15.84 -28.64 -3.46
C ASP A 320 -14.38 -28.14 -3.45
N THR A 321 -13.51 -28.83 -4.19
CA THR A 321 -12.08 -28.47 -4.22
C THR A 321 -11.79 -27.08 -4.79
N ILE A 322 -12.69 -26.52 -5.62
CA ILE A 322 -12.56 -25.19 -6.21
C ILE A 322 -12.93 -24.13 -5.16
N ASP A 323 -14.03 -24.33 -4.47
CA ASP A 323 -14.51 -23.47 -3.39
C ASP A 323 -13.56 -23.50 -2.18
N ALA A 324 -13.05 -24.66 -1.79
CA ALA A 324 -12.06 -24.78 -0.71
C ALA A 324 -10.78 -23.95 -0.95
N GLN A 325 -10.45 -23.64 -2.21
CA GLN A 325 -9.35 -22.74 -2.55
C GLN A 325 -9.57 -21.30 -2.01
N LEU A 326 -10.83 -20.90 -1.75
CA LEU A 326 -11.21 -19.62 -1.18
C LEU A 326 -10.67 -19.39 0.24
N ALA A 327 -10.09 -20.40 0.90
CA ALA A 327 -9.31 -20.19 2.13
C ALA A 327 -8.29 -19.03 2.00
N SER A 328 -7.67 -18.90 0.81
CA SER A 328 -6.74 -17.81 0.50
C SER A 328 -7.40 -16.42 0.37
N HIS A 329 -8.65 -16.38 -0.09
CA HIS A 329 -9.43 -15.15 -0.28
C HIS A 329 -10.02 -14.71 1.06
N LEU A 330 -10.66 -15.64 1.78
CA LEU A 330 -11.13 -15.46 3.16
C LEU A 330 -10.01 -14.93 4.06
N SER A 331 -8.83 -15.55 3.99
CA SER A 331 -7.68 -15.08 4.76
C SER A 331 -7.23 -13.67 4.39
N ALA A 332 -7.31 -13.27 3.12
CA ALA A 332 -7.01 -11.91 2.72
C ALA A 332 -8.04 -10.93 3.29
N ILE A 333 -9.33 -11.20 3.10
CA ILE A 333 -10.45 -10.38 3.58
C ILE A 333 -10.33 -10.14 5.10
N PHE A 334 -10.19 -11.22 5.87
CA PHE A 334 -10.13 -11.14 7.33
C PHE A 334 -8.84 -10.48 7.83
N VAL A 335 -7.72 -10.63 7.11
CA VAL A 335 -6.47 -9.93 7.44
C VAL A 335 -6.56 -8.44 7.10
N SER A 336 -7.13 -8.09 5.94
CA SER A 336 -7.37 -6.69 5.52
C SER A 336 -8.29 -5.97 6.50
N ALA A 337 -9.32 -6.66 7.00
CA ALA A 337 -10.22 -6.14 8.02
C ALA A 337 -9.61 -6.08 9.44
N GLY A 338 -8.40 -6.62 9.66
CA GLY A 338 -7.77 -6.66 10.99
C GLY A 338 -8.39 -7.69 11.95
N VAL A 339 -9.24 -8.59 11.45
CA VAL A 339 -9.84 -9.68 12.23
C VAL A 339 -8.81 -10.76 12.50
N TRP A 340 -8.02 -11.10 11.50
CA TRP A 340 -6.92 -12.06 11.57
C TRP A 340 -5.57 -11.37 11.37
N ILE A 341 -4.49 -11.97 11.89
CA ILE A 341 -3.12 -11.64 11.44
C ILE A 341 -2.51 -12.78 10.63
N SER A 342 -1.65 -12.40 9.70
CA SER A 342 -0.81 -13.33 8.93
C SER A 342 0.61 -13.43 9.50
N ASN A 343 1.25 -14.59 9.31
CA ASN A 343 2.67 -14.75 9.59
C ASN A 343 3.61 -14.00 8.61
N ASN A 344 3.04 -13.24 7.66
CA ASN A 344 3.73 -12.40 6.67
C ASN A 344 4.66 -13.16 5.71
N LYS A 345 4.54 -14.49 5.63
CA LYS A 345 5.32 -15.28 4.68
C LYS A 345 4.65 -15.29 3.31
N LYS A 346 5.44 -15.45 2.25
CA LYS A 346 4.92 -15.62 0.87
C LYS A 346 4.53 -17.06 0.54
N ARG A 347 4.96 -18.01 1.36
CA ARG A 347 4.74 -19.46 1.28
C ARG A 347 4.52 -19.98 2.70
N ASN A 348 3.77 -21.07 2.85
CA ASN A 348 3.37 -21.60 4.16
C ASN A 348 2.70 -20.50 5.00
N ILE A 349 1.72 -19.84 4.37
CA ILE A 349 0.95 -18.78 4.99
C ILE A 349 0.11 -19.41 6.10
N GLN A 350 0.19 -18.78 7.27
CA GLN A 350 -0.63 -19.11 8.42
C GLN A 350 -1.35 -17.85 8.88
N VAL A 351 -2.56 -18.03 9.37
CA VAL A 351 -3.38 -16.98 9.96
C VAL A 351 -3.77 -17.35 11.39
N LYS A 352 -4.02 -16.35 12.21
CA LYS A 352 -4.62 -16.54 13.55
C LYS A 352 -5.59 -15.42 13.84
N VAL A 353 -6.57 -15.69 14.70
CA VAL A 353 -7.50 -14.65 15.17
C VAL A 353 -6.74 -13.58 15.97
N GLN A 354 -7.03 -12.31 15.66
CA GLN A 354 -6.59 -11.14 16.42
C GLN A 354 -7.75 -10.54 17.22
N ILE A 355 -8.94 -10.47 16.61
CA ILE A 355 -10.13 -9.84 17.19
C ILE A 355 -11.28 -10.83 17.22
N ASN A 356 -11.91 -11.01 18.39
CA ASN A 356 -13.03 -11.94 18.58
C ASN A 356 -14.37 -11.38 18.09
N LYS A 357 -14.55 -10.05 18.09
CA LYS A 357 -15.71 -9.35 17.49
C LYS A 357 -15.55 -9.27 15.98
N TRP A 358 -15.45 -10.44 15.35
CA TRP A 358 -14.98 -10.58 13.99
C TRP A 358 -15.94 -9.96 12.98
N TYR A 359 -17.25 -10.17 13.17
CA TYR A 359 -18.25 -9.71 12.21
C TYR A 359 -18.40 -8.20 12.25
N GLU A 360 -18.52 -7.58 13.43
CA GLU A 360 -18.62 -6.13 13.57
C GLU A 360 -17.37 -5.43 12.99
N THR A 361 -16.20 -6.04 13.16
CA THR A 361 -14.95 -5.54 12.59
C THR A 361 -14.95 -5.65 11.07
N LEU A 362 -15.38 -6.79 10.51
CA LEU A 362 -15.47 -7.02 9.07
C LEU A 362 -16.51 -6.10 8.40
N GLU A 363 -17.67 -5.92 9.04
CA GLU A 363 -18.75 -5.05 8.56
C GLU A 363 -18.33 -3.58 8.61
N ALA A 364 -17.73 -3.12 9.70
CA ALA A 364 -17.20 -1.76 9.79
C ALA A 364 -16.11 -1.50 8.73
N PHE A 365 -15.23 -2.48 8.49
CA PHE A 365 -14.25 -2.41 7.41
C PHE A 365 -14.92 -2.29 6.04
N TYR A 366 -15.90 -3.14 5.75
CA TYR A 366 -16.60 -3.13 4.47
C TYR A 366 -17.35 -1.80 4.23
N LEU A 367 -18.10 -1.30 5.21
CA LEU A 367 -18.85 -0.04 5.10
C LEU A 367 -17.93 1.17 4.91
N LYS A 368 -16.83 1.24 5.68
CA LYS A 368 -15.85 2.32 5.57
C LYS A 368 -15.24 2.44 4.17
N ASN A 369 -15.03 1.31 3.49
CA ASN A 369 -14.44 1.27 2.16
C ASN A 369 -15.48 1.26 1.04
N TYR A 370 -16.78 1.11 1.35
CA TYR A 370 -17.87 1.19 0.39
C TYR A 370 -18.33 2.63 0.12
N GLU A 371 -18.18 3.53 1.11
CA GLU A 371 -18.57 4.95 1.00
C GLU A 371 -17.51 5.85 0.34
N GLN A 372 -16.37 5.31 -0.09
CA GLN A 372 -15.31 5.99 -0.83
C GLN A 372 -15.40 5.65 -2.31
#